data_AF-A0A7T1M9S9-F1
#
_entry.id   AF-A0A7T1M9S9-F1
#
_cell.length_a   1.000
_cell.length_b   1.000
_cell.length_c   1.000
_cell.angle_alpha   90.00
_cell.angle_beta   90.00
_cell.angle_gamma   90.00
#
_symmetry.space_group_name_H-M   'P 1'
#
loop_
_entity.id
_entity.type
_entity.pdbx_description
1 polymer ?
#
loop_
_entity_poly.entity_id
_entity_poly.type
_entity_poly.pdbx_seq_one_letter_code
_entity_poly.pdbx_strand_id
1 'polypeptide(L)'
;MTLSLPHWKGLPPAPRLGPLPITTALIALLVLAPASQLRRFPRSNAEGLERVVGVATLVQSFQSDEARPVPLLWQERLGAEPAARLWARQRGSWWQFWGREGSAHLVVPARLFGPQAGAVLPGRAVRVDDLVVIAPDPLSQQTLQQQLRRTTRPPRGLEQRCVNLLRSRQAVVWTKLALAQISGDLAPLLQRFQQGCLTVNAEADGLSWQGEASAKPDPAAPAQPLPPQPAPSRDPLPADLLLEVAGARLDQLLDALLSNAVIRQPLMDRYGLDQAALERLQGTPFLLRLRPQPKGPFLASLELQLAVGQDRSGWTRWLSALSQALESQGLSDQRSPTSPGPAAAANAVQARLPSSLWLREDGTPLGGWRWVVPAAGGAPELLFVLGAALPSAERFPTARPPAGGGLSLRARPEALAALGLLPPDLPAVARRSTQLELRSVPVATPRTRATSGGDAGLSWLWGSLTLKTPQTEEPGSGRTAGAGR
;
A
#
# COMPACT_ATOMS: atom_id res chain seq x y z
N MET A 1 -67.32 25.95 5.50
CA MET A 1 -67.54 25.92 4.04
C MET A 1 -67.53 24.46 3.59
N THR A 2 -68.72 23.91 3.44
CA THR A 2 -69.00 22.54 3.01
C THR A 2 -69.00 22.49 1.48
N LEU A 3 -68.01 21.84 0.89
CA LEU A 3 -67.98 21.60 -0.56
C LEU A 3 -68.55 20.23 -0.87
N SER A 4 -69.74 20.28 -1.47
CA SER A 4 -70.50 19.19 -2.08
C SER A 4 -69.75 18.63 -3.29
N LEU A 5 -69.60 17.31 -3.37
CA LEU A 5 -69.13 16.61 -4.57
C LEU A 5 -70.34 16.00 -5.31
N PRO A 6 -70.40 16.12 -6.65
CA PRO A 6 -71.55 15.70 -7.43
C PRO A 6 -71.65 14.18 -7.56
N HIS A 7 -72.89 13.72 -7.57
CA HIS A 7 -73.31 12.33 -7.63
C HIS A 7 -73.27 11.83 -9.08
N TRP A 8 -72.28 11.00 -9.42
CA TRP A 8 -72.21 10.32 -10.73
C TRP A 8 -73.02 9.02 -10.65
N LYS A 9 -74.23 9.04 -11.21
CA LYS A 9 -75.03 7.85 -11.50
C LYS A 9 -74.62 7.27 -12.85
N GLY A 10 -74.34 5.96 -12.88
CA GLY A 10 -74.41 5.16 -14.10
C GLY A 10 -73.05 4.65 -14.60
N LEU A 11 -72.59 3.55 -14.02
CA LEU A 11 -71.72 2.60 -14.73
C LEU A 11 -72.37 1.20 -14.60
N PRO A 12 -72.47 0.43 -15.69
CA PRO A 12 -73.03 -0.92 -15.64
C PRO A 12 -72.13 -1.85 -14.82
N PRO A 13 -72.67 -2.92 -14.22
CA PRO A 13 -71.89 -3.86 -13.43
C PRO A 13 -70.85 -4.54 -14.32
N ALA A 14 -69.57 -4.28 -14.06
CA ALA A 14 -68.48 -5.01 -14.70
C ALA A 14 -68.57 -6.50 -14.32
N PRO A 15 -68.37 -7.43 -15.27
CA PRO A 15 -68.35 -8.84 -14.96
C PRO A 15 -67.17 -9.13 -14.03
N ARG A 16 -67.42 -9.91 -12.98
CA ARG A 16 -66.37 -10.47 -12.10
C ARG A 16 -65.56 -11.49 -12.89
N LEU A 17 -64.64 -11.00 -13.72
CA LEU A 17 -63.55 -11.80 -14.26
C LEU A 17 -62.57 -12.04 -13.11
N GLY A 18 -62.64 -13.23 -12.52
CA GLY A 18 -61.55 -13.73 -11.67
C GLY A 18 -60.23 -13.61 -12.44
N PRO A 19 -59.11 -13.31 -11.76
CA PRO A 19 -57.85 -13.04 -12.43
C PRO A 19 -57.51 -14.20 -13.36
N LEU A 20 -57.36 -13.89 -14.65
CA LEU A 20 -57.07 -14.85 -15.72
C LEU A 20 -55.91 -15.75 -15.25
N PRO A 21 -56.00 -17.09 -15.39
CA PRO A 21 -55.02 -18.03 -14.83
C PRO A 21 -53.58 -17.74 -15.28
N ILE A 22 -53.42 -17.09 -16.43
CA ILE A 22 -52.14 -16.65 -16.97
C ILE A 22 -51.54 -15.50 -16.15
N THR A 23 -52.35 -14.54 -15.70
CA THR A 23 -51.88 -13.42 -14.87
C THR A 23 -51.46 -13.88 -13.47
N THR A 24 -52.21 -14.80 -12.85
CA THR A 24 -51.82 -15.41 -11.56
C THR A 24 -50.57 -16.27 -11.70
N ALA A 25 -50.43 -17.04 -12.78
CA ALA A 25 -49.20 -17.81 -13.05
C ALA A 25 -47.98 -16.90 -13.27
N LEU A 26 -48.14 -15.79 -13.99
CA LEU A 26 -47.05 -14.83 -14.25
C LEU A 26 -46.63 -14.09 -12.98
N ILE A 27 -47.58 -13.67 -12.13
CA ILE A 27 -47.30 -13.07 -10.83
C ILE A 27 -46.63 -14.09 -9.89
N ALA A 28 -47.13 -15.33 -9.85
CA ALA A 28 -46.51 -16.39 -9.06
C ALA A 28 -45.07 -16.67 -9.54
N LEU A 29 -44.81 -16.68 -10.85
CA LEU A 29 -43.46 -16.83 -11.40
C LEU A 29 -42.57 -15.63 -11.02
N LEU A 30 -43.07 -14.40 -11.16
CA LEU A 30 -42.34 -13.17 -10.82
C LEU A 30 -42.02 -13.02 -9.33
N VAL A 31 -42.75 -13.69 -8.44
CA VAL A 31 -42.49 -13.68 -6.99
C VAL A 31 -41.73 -14.92 -6.53
N LEU A 32 -42.14 -16.12 -6.97
CA LEU A 32 -41.54 -17.38 -6.52
C LEU A 32 -40.20 -17.67 -7.19
N ALA A 33 -39.98 -17.24 -8.44
CA ALA A 33 -38.68 -17.43 -9.09
C ALA A 33 -37.57 -16.66 -8.35
N PRO A 34 -37.67 -15.33 -8.10
CA PRO A 34 -36.66 -14.62 -7.32
C PRO A 34 -36.61 -15.07 -5.86
N ALA A 35 -37.73 -15.46 -5.22
CA ALA A 35 -37.70 -16.02 -3.88
C ALA A 35 -36.95 -17.37 -3.80
N SER A 36 -37.13 -18.24 -4.80
CA SER A 36 -36.37 -19.49 -4.92
C SER A 36 -34.91 -19.25 -5.26
N GLN A 37 -34.61 -18.24 -6.08
CA GLN A 37 -33.25 -17.84 -6.43
C GLN A 37 -32.53 -17.27 -5.20
N LEU A 38 -33.19 -16.43 -4.39
CA LEU A 38 -32.67 -15.91 -3.12
C LEU A 38 -32.47 -17.00 -2.07
N ARG A 39 -33.29 -18.07 -2.09
CA ARG A 39 -33.09 -19.26 -1.26
C ARG A 39 -31.93 -20.13 -1.73
N ARG A 40 -31.74 -20.28 -3.05
CA ARG A 40 -30.65 -21.07 -3.65
C ARG A 40 -29.32 -20.32 -3.68
N PHE A 41 -29.36 -18.99 -3.72
CA PHE A 41 -28.23 -18.06 -3.66
C PHE A 41 -28.45 -17.10 -2.50
N PRO A 42 -28.26 -17.54 -1.24
CA PRO A 42 -28.39 -16.65 -0.09
C PRO A 42 -27.47 -15.44 -0.30
N ARG A 43 -28.05 -14.23 -0.16
CA ARG A 43 -27.29 -12.97 -0.14
C ARG A 43 -26.10 -13.13 0.80
N SER A 44 -24.96 -12.56 0.41
CA SER A 44 -23.69 -12.61 1.14
C SER A 44 -23.91 -12.43 2.65
N ASN A 45 -23.83 -13.54 3.40
CA ASN A 45 -23.93 -13.63 4.85
C ASN A 45 -22.67 -13.04 5.51
N ALA A 46 -22.54 -11.71 5.50
CA ALA A 46 -21.55 -10.97 6.26
C ALA A 46 -22.03 -9.54 6.55
N GLU A 47 -23.29 -9.36 6.93
CA GLU A 47 -23.84 -8.04 7.33
C GLU A 47 -23.09 -7.50 8.55
N GLY A 48 -22.80 -8.37 9.53
CA GLY A 48 -22.03 -8.01 10.74
C GLY A 48 -20.60 -7.54 10.47
N LEU A 49 -20.06 -7.76 9.26
CA LEU A 49 -18.70 -7.35 8.90
C LEU A 49 -18.52 -5.84 8.92
N GLU A 50 -19.58 -5.08 8.64
CA GLU A 50 -19.58 -3.61 8.72
C GLU A 50 -19.26 -3.14 10.14
N ARG A 51 -19.83 -3.81 11.15
CA ARG A 51 -19.57 -3.51 12.56
C ARG A 51 -18.19 -3.96 13.00
N VAL A 52 -17.72 -5.10 12.50
CA VAL A 52 -16.37 -5.60 12.78
C VAL A 52 -15.32 -4.67 12.22
N VAL A 53 -15.46 -4.22 10.97
CA VAL A 53 -14.53 -3.27 10.34
C VAL A 53 -14.48 -1.95 11.10
N GLY A 54 -15.62 -1.45 11.59
CA GLY A 54 -15.68 -0.21 12.36
C GLY A 54 -14.91 -0.23 13.70
N VAL A 55 -14.59 -1.41 14.24
CA VAL A 55 -13.80 -1.56 15.48
C VAL A 55 -12.39 -2.14 15.25
N ALA A 56 -12.12 -2.63 14.04
CA ALA A 56 -10.86 -3.27 13.69
C ALA A 56 -9.79 -2.25 13.28
N THR A 57 -8.54 -2.59 13.58
CA THR A 57 -7.37 -1.87 13.05
C THR A 57 -6.95 -2.47 11.71
N LEU A 58 -7.03 -3.80 11.59
CA LEU A 58 -6.72 -4.60 10.41
C LEU A 58 -7.75 -5.73 10.29
N VAL A 59 -8.24 -6.00 9.07
CA VAL A 59 -9.07 -7.17 8.76
C VAL A 59 -8.52 -7.85 7.52
N GLN A 60 -8.41 -9.17 7.57
CA GLN A 60 -8.02 -10.00 6.43
C GLN A 60 -9.11 -11.03 6.16
N SER A 61 -9.55 -11.12 4.91
CA SER A 61 -10.43 -12.19 4.44
C SER A 61 -9.61 -13.32 3.82
N PHE A 62 -10.10 -14.54 3.99
CA PHE A 62 -9.53 -15.76 3.45
C PHE A 62 -10.63 -16.59 2.82
N GLN A 63 -10.30 -17.36 1.79
CA GLN A 63 -11.21 -18.36 1.25
C GLN A 63 -10.99 -19.70 1.92
N SER A 64 -12.08 -20.39 2.23
CA SER A 64 -12.03 -21.78 2.67
C SER A 64 -11.75 -22.69 1.47
N ASP A 65 -10.80 -23.59 1.63
CA ASP A 65 -10.52 -24.65 0.68
C ASP A 65 -10.34 -25.94 1.50
N GLU A 66 -11.18 -26.94 1.21
CA GLU A 66 -11.19 -28.20 1.96
C GLU A 66 -9.89 -28.98 1.77
N ALA A 67 -9.17 -28.75 0.67
CA ALA A 67 -7.88 -29.37 0.42
C ALA A 67 -6.75 -28.77 1.28
N ARG A 68 -6.98 -27.60 1.90
CA ARG A 68 -5.98 -26.93 2.73
C ARG A 68 -6.07 -27.40 4.18
N PRO A 69 -4.91 -27.51 4.87
CA PRO A 69 -4.89 -27.82 6.30
C PRO A 69 -5.63 -26.76 7.10
N VAL A 70 -6.19 -27.17 8.24
CA VAL A 70 -6.89 -26.28 9.17
C VAL A 70 -5.93 -25.18 9.63
N PRO A 71 -6.26 -23.88 9.41
CA PRO A 71 -5.38 -22.80 9.78
C PRO A 71 -5.05 -22.79 11.28
N LEU A 72 -3.81 -22.43 11.65
CA LEU A 72 -3.36 -22.42 13.04
C LEU A 72 -4.29 -21.60 13.95
N LEU A 73 -4.75 -20.43 13.48
CA LEU A 73 -5.68 -19.58 14.22
C LEU A 73 -6.97 -20.32 14.59
N TRP A 74 -7.50 -21.17 13.70
CA TRP A 74 -8.71 -21.95 14.03
C TRP A 74 -8.44 -22.91 15.19
N GLN A 75 -7.30 -23.59 15.16
CA GLN A 75 -6.89 -24.52 16.21
C GLN A 75 -6.66 -23.80 17.55
N GLU A 76 -6.01 -22.63 17.55
CA GLU A 76 -5.80 -21.81 18.75
C GLU A 76 -7.11 -21.35 19.39
N ARG A 77 -8.12 -21.00 18.59
CA ARG A 77 -9.38 -20.44 19.11
C ARG A 77 -10.39 -21.49 19.53
N LEU A 78 -10.48 -22.57 18.77
CA LEU A 78 -11.53 -23.59 18.92
C LEU A 78 -11.01 -24.90 19.54
N GLY A 79 -9.69 -25.11 19.58
CA GLY A 79 -9.08 -26.42 19.80
C GLY A 79 -9.02 -27.26 18.52
N ALA A 80 -8.11 -28.23 18.47
CA ALA A 80 -7.84 -29.01 17.25
C ALA A 80 -9.10 -29.75 16.72
N GLU A 81 -9.80 -30.48 17.59
CA GLU A 81 -10.98 -31.28 17.23
C GLU A 81 -12.17 -30.43 16.74
N PRO A 82 -12.65 -29.41 17.48
CA PRO A 82 -13.73 -28.55 16.98
C PRO A 82 -13.32 -27.76 15.73
N ALA A 83 -12.06 -27.30 15.64
CA ALA A 83 -11.54 -26.61 14.46
C ALA A 83 -11.61 -27.50 13.22
N ALA A 84 -11.15 -28.75 13.29
CA ALA A 84 -11.19 -29.69 12.16
C ALA A 84 -12.63 -29.97 11.70
N ARG A 85 -13.55 -30.21 12.64
CA ARG A 85 -14.96 -30.44 12.32
C ARG A 85 -15.66 -29.24 11.67
N LEU A 86 -15.38 -28.03 12.16
CA LEU A 86 -15.97 -26.81 11.60
C LEU A 86 -15.33 -26.43 10.27
N TRP A 87 -14.01 -26.65 10.11
CA TRP A 87 -13.30 -26.42 8.86
C TRP A 87 -13.84 -27.28 7.72
N ALA A 88 -14.10 -28.57 7.98
CA ALA A 88 -14.70 -29.49 7.01
C ALA A 88 -16.13 -29.12 6.57
N ARG A 89 -16.82 -28.26 7.33
CA ARG A 89 -18.16 -27.74 6.99
C ARG A 89 -18.11 -26.32 6.42
N GLN A 90 -16.98 -25.65 6.56
CA GLN A 90 -16.83 -24.25 6.20
C GLN A 90 -16.83 -24.12 4.68
N ARG A 91 -17.74 -23.27 4.19
CA ARG A 91 -17.84 -22.90 2.78
C ARG A 91 -17.82 -21.38 2.66
N GLY A 92 -16.95 -20.90 1.77
CA GLY A 92 -16.78 -19.48 1.46
C GLY A 92 -15.77 -18.79 2.36
N SER A 93 -15.94 -17.49 2.55
CA SER A 93 -14.94 -16.69 3.25
C SER A 93 -15.01 -16.84 4.77
N TRP A 94 -13.85 -16.74 5.40
CA TRP A 94 -13.67 -16.48 6.83
C TRP A 94 -12.71 -15.31 7.01
N TRP A 95 -12.69 -14.71 8.19
CA TRP A 95 -11.89 -13.50 8.41
C TRP A 95 -11.07 -13.58 9.69
N GLN A 96 -9.96 -12.87 9.67
CA GLN A 96 -9.14 -12.55 10.83
C GLN A 96 -9.20 -11.04 11.02
N PHE A 97 -9.39 -10.57 12.25
CA PHE A 97 -9.20 -9.14 12.54
C PHE A 97 -8.31 -8.93 13.74
N TRP A 98 -7.72 -7.76 13.81
CA TRP A 98 -6.96 -7.27 14.94
C TRP A 98 -7.65 -6.01 15.44
N GLY A 99 -7.93 -5.94 16.74
CA GLY A 99 -8.36 -4.71 17.39
C GLY A 99 -7.15 -3.87 17.81
N ARG A 100 -7.34 -3.05 18.84
CA ARG A 100 -6.28 -2.18 19.38
C ARG A 100 -5.30 -2.95 20.27
N GLU A 101 -5.75 -4.06 20.81
CA GLU A 101 -5.00 -5.02 21.62
C GLU A 101 -3.98 -5.83 20.83
N GLY A 102 -4.04 -5.80 19.49
CA GLY A 102 -3.04 -6.40 18.62
C GLY A 102 -3.10 -7.93 18.51
N SER A 103 -4.02 -8.60 19.21
CA SER A 103 -4.23 -10.03 19.08
C SER A 103 -5.29 -10.36 18.02
N ALA A 104 -4.98 -11.34 17.18
CA ALA A 104 -5.88 -11.78 16.13
C ALA A 104 -7.16 -12.36 16.71
N HIS A 105 -8.31 -12.07 16.11
CA HIS A 105 -9.60 -12.67 16.40
C HIS A 105 -10.05 -13.51 15.20
N LEU A 106 -10.72 -14.62 15.46
CA LEU A 106 -11.31 -15.45 14.40
C LEU A 106 -12.75 -15.02 14.14
N VAL A 107 -13.11 -14.76 12.89
CA VAL A 107 -14.48 -14.42 12.49
C VAL A 107 -14.96 -15.40 11.46
N VAL A 108 -16.11 -16.01 11.75
CA VAL A 108 -16.71 -17.02 10.90
C VAL A 108 -18.22 -16.76 10.76
N PRO A 109 -18.84 -17.24 9.67
CA PRO A 109 -20.29 -17.15 9.54
C PRO A 109 -21.02 -17.92 10.64
N ALA A 110 -22.05 -17.31 11.23
CA ALA A 110 -22.80 -17.91 12.34
C ALA A 110 -23.51 -19.22 11.98
N ARG A 111 -23.83 -19.42 10.69
CA ARG A 111 -24.41 -20.66 10.16
C ARG A 111 -23.59 -21.92 10.46
N LEU A 112 -22.28 -21.79 10.71
CA LEU A 112 -21.43 -22.93 11.10
C LEU A 112 -21.83 -23.56 12.43
N PHE A 113 -22.44 -22.77 13.31
CA PHE A 113 -22.88 -23.21 14.64
C PHE A 113 -24.36 -23.61 14.66
N GLY A 114 -25.03 -23.59 13.50
CA GLY A 114 -26.43 -23.96 13.34
C GLY A 114 -27.36 -22.77 13.04
N PRO A 115 -28.59 -23.05 12.60
CA PRO A 115 -29.53 -22.02 12.13
C PRO A 115 -30.23 -21.26 13.27
N GLN A 116 -30.12 -21.72 14.52
CA GLN A 116 -30.84 -21.14 15.65
C GLN A 116 -30.05 -20.03 16.34
N ALA A 117 -30.72 -18.92 16.65
CA ALA A 117 -30.12 -17.77 17.34
C ALA A 117 -29.59 -18.09 18.75
N GLY A 118 -30.05 -19.20 19.36
CA GLY A 118 -29.62 -19.70 20.68
C GLY A 118 -28.64 -20.87 20.65
N ALA A 119 -28.01 -21.17 19.51
CA ALA A 119 -26.98 -22.21 19.46
C ALA A 119 -25.85 -21.91 20.45
N VAL A 120 -25.40 -22.93 21.18
CA VAL A 120 -24.30 -22.80 22.15
C VAL A 120 -23.04 -22.38 21.40
N LEU A 121 -22.57 -21.17 21.67
CA LEU A 121 -21.35 -20.65 21.08
C LEU A 121 -20.12 -21.16 21.85
N PRO A 122 -18.96 -21.29 21.18
CA PRO A 122 -17.70 -21.57 21.86
C PRO A 122 -17.41 -20.54 22.96
N GLY A 123 -16.65 -20.93 23.99
CA GLY A 123 -16.17 -19.99 24.99
C GLY A 123 -15.38 -18.85 24.34
N ARG A 124 -15.56 -17.62 24.86
CA ARG A 124 -14.97 -16.37 24.31
C ARG A 124 -15.54 -15.90 22.97
N ALA A 125 -16.65 -16.49 22.52
CA ALA A 125 -17.33 -16.04 21.30
C ALA A 125 -18.29 -14.87 21.57
N VAL A 126 -18.47 -14.01 20.56
CA VAL A 126 -19.43 -12.91 20.52
C VAL A 126 -20.17 -13.01 19.20
N ARG A 127 -21.51 -13.04 19.25
CA ARG A 127 -22.33 -12.98 18.04
C ARG A 127 -22.45 -11.53 17.57
N VAL A 128 -22.17 -11.30 16.30
CA VAL A 128 -22.30 -10.00 15.63
C VAL A 128 -23.16 -10.23 14.41
N ASP A 129 -24.46 -10.05 14.56
CA ASP A 129 -25.48 -10.30 13.53
C ASP A 129 -25.40 -11.74 12.98
N ASP A 130 -24.96 -11.90 11.74
CA ASP A 130 -24.77 -13.17 11.03
C ASP A 130 -23.35 -13.74 11.14
N LEU A 131 -22.48 -13.11 11.93
CA LEU A 131 -21.11 -13.54 12.22
C LEU A 131 -20.94 -13.97 13.68
N VAL A 132 -19.95 -14.83 13.89
CA VAL A 132 -19.43 -15.19 15.21
C VAL A 132 -17.96 -14.81 15.26
N VAL A 133 -17.62 -13.97 16.24
CA VAL A 133 -16.26 -13.54 16.54
C VAL A 133 -15.75 -14.32 17.75
N ILE A 134 -14.57 -14.92 17.65
CA ILE A 134 -13.94 -15.69 18.74
C ILE A 134 -12.67 -14.98 19.18
N ALA A 135 -12.70 -14.47 20.41
CA ALA A 135 -11.61 -13.70 21.00
C ALA A 135 -10.45 -14.58 21.51
N PRO A 136 -9.22 -14.02 21.61
CA PRO A 136 -8.07 -14.73 22.21
C PRO A 136 -8.30 -15.10 23.67
N ASP A 137 -8.88 -14.18 24.42
CA ASP A 137 -8.97 -14.25 25.86
C ASP A 137 -10.25 -13.52 26.34
N PRO A 138 -10.67 -13.71 27.61
CA PRO A 138 -11.88 -13.09 28.14
C PRO A 138 -11.84 -11.55 28.16
N LEU A 139 -10.67 -10.93 28.34
CA LEU A 139 -10.54 -9.47 28.37
C LEU A 139 -10.74 -8.88 26.96
N SER A 140 -10.15 -9.50 25.94
CA SER A 140 -10.38 -9.16 24.54
C SER A 140 -11.85 -9.30 24.16
N GLN A 141 -12.52 -10.36 24.64
CA GLN A 141 -13.96 -10.55 24.44
C GLN A 141 -14.79 -9.39 25.03
N GLN A 142 -14.52 -9.01 26.28
CA GLN A 142 -15.21 -7.91 26.95
C GLN A 142 -14.97 -6.57 26.25
N THR A 143 -13.72 -6.31 25.86
CA THR A 143 -13.32 -5.10 25.14
C THR A 143 -14.05 -4.99 23.80
N LEU A 144 -14.09 -6.09 23.03
CA LEU A 144 -14.84 -6.17 21.77
C LEU A 144 -16.32 -5.86 21.97
N GLN A 145 -16.97 -6.47 22.97
CA GLN A 145 -18.39 -6.20 23.25
C GLN A 145 -18.64 -4.73 23.58
N GLN A 146 -17.77 -4.10 24.36
CA GLN A 146 -17.87 -2.68 24.69
C GLN A 146 -17.71 -1.79 23.46
N GLN A 147 -16.77 -2.11 22.56
CA GLN A 147 -16.54 -1.36 21.32
C GLN A 147 -17.68 -1.51 20.32
N LEU A 148 -18.21 -2.72 20.15
CA LEU A 148 -19.34 -3.00 19.26
C LEU A 148 -20.61 -2.26 19.72
N ARG A 149 -20.82 -2.07 21.03
CA ARG A 149 -21.93 -1.27 21.56
C ARG A 149 -21.83 0.22 21.21
N ARG A 150 -20.61 0.74 21.04
CA ARG A 150 -20.35 2.15 20.70
C ARG A 150 -20.41 2.42 19.20
N THR A 151 -20.25 1.39 18.37
CA THR A 151 -20.09 1.53 16.91
C THR A 151 -21.41 1.22 16.22
N THR A 152 -22.09 2.26 15.74
CA THR A 152 -23.42 2.18 15.10
C THR A 152 -23.49 2.87 13.74
N ARG A 153 -22.41 3.51 13.29
CA ARG A 153 -22.43 4.23 12.01
C ARG A 153 -22.28 3.25 10.84
N PRO A 154 -23.16 3.31 9.82
CA PRO A 154 -22.98 2.52 8.61
C PRO A 154 -21.75 3.00 7.81
N PRO A 155 -20.98 2.08 7.20
CA PRO A 155 -19.82 2.45 6.40
C PRO A 155 -20.21 3.28 5.18
N ARG A 156 -19.31 4.17 4.76
CA ARG A 156 -19.52 5.05 3.60
C ARG A 156 -18.24 5.22 2.78
N GLY A 157 -18.40 5.62 1.51
CA GLY A 157 -17.28 5.89 0.61
C GLY A 157 -16.30 4.71 0.51
N LEU A 158 -15.02 4.97 0.79
CA LEU A 158 -13.95 3.96 0.75
C LEU A 158 -14.22 2.78 1.69
N GLU A 159 -14.72 3.04 2.91
CA GLU A 159 -14.97 1.99 3.90
C GLU A 159 -15.99 0.96 3.39
N GLN A 160 -17.08 1.42 2.78
CA GLN A 160 -18.09 0.54 2.18
C GLN A 160 -17.50 -0.31 1.06
N ARG A 161 -16.64 0.27 0.20
CA ARG A 161 -15.96 -0.47 -0.87
C ARG A 161 -15.05 -1.55 -0.29
N CYS A 162 -14.32 -1.23 0.77
CA CYS A 162 -13.44 -2.16 1.46
C CYS A 162 -14.22 -3.31 2.13
N VAL A 163 -15.36 -3.04 2.76
CA VAL A 163 -16.26 -4.09 3.28
C VAL A 163 -16.73 -5.00 2.14
N ASN A 164 -17.16 -4.43 1.01
CA ASN A 164 -17.62 -5.21 -0.14
C ASN A 164 -16.51 -6.10 -0.73
N LEU A 165 -15.26 -5.64 -0.72
CA LEU A 165 -14.10 -6.45 -1.12
C LEU A 165 -13.88 -7.64 -0.16
N LEU A 166 -13.92 -7.41 1.15
CA LEU A 166 -13.76 -8.48 2.15
C LEU A 166 -14.84 -9.56 2.05
N ARG A 167 -16.05 -9.21 1.59
CA ARG A 167 -17.16 -10.16 1.41
C ARG A 167 -16.98 -11.08 0.20
N SER A 168 -16.25 -10.63 -0.82
CA SER A 168 -16.24 -11.27 -2.15
C SER A 168 -14.89 -11.86 -2.54
N ARG A 169 -13.79 -11.34 -2.01
CA ARG A 169 -12.43 -11.71 -2.41
C ARG A 169 -11.53 -11.91 -1.20
N GLN A 170 -10.37 -12.51 -1.43
CA GLN A 170 -9.25 -12.47 -0.48
C GLN A 170 -8.68 -11.06 -0.49
N ALA A 171 -8.83 -10.37 0.63
CA ALA A 171 -8.58 -8.95 0.76
C ALA A 171 -8.11 -8.58 2.15
N VAL A 172 -7.43 -7.46 2.25
CA VAL A 172 -6.96 -6.86 3.50
C VAL A 172 -7.53 -5.45 3.57
N VAL A 173 -8.05 -5.06 4.73
CA VAL A 173 -8.47 -3.70 5.06
C VAL A 173 -7.64 -3.24 6.23
N TRP A 174 -7.07 -2.04 6.14
CA TRP A 174 -6.29 -1.47 7.23
C TRP A 174 -6.73 -0.05 7.56
N THR A 175 -6.39 0.34 8.78
CA THR A 175 -6.52 1.70 9.31
C THR A 175 -5.14 2.28 9.60
N LYS A 176 -5.12 3.57 9.95
CA LYS A 176 -3.88 4.29 10.30
C LYS A 176 -3.08 3.56 11.38
N LEU A 177 -3.78 3.03 12.38
CA LEU A 177 -3.16 2.38 13.52
C LEU A 177 -2.46 1.08 13.11
N ALA A 178 -3.12 0.25 12.31
CA ALA A 178 -2.50 -0.99 11.81
C ALA A 178 -1.29 -0.69 10.93
N LEU A 179 -1.39 0.30 10.04
CA LEU A 179 -0.28 0.67 9.18
C LEU A 179 0.92 1.11 10.01
N ALA A 180 0.72 1.98 11.00
CA ALA A 180 1.79 2.45 11.88
C ALA A 180 2.44 1.32 12.68
N GLN A 181 1.65 0.35 13.17
CA GLN A 181 2.17 -0.83 13.88
C GLN A 181 3.02 -1.73 12.98
N ILE A 182 2.61 -1.93 11.72
CA ILE A 182 3.31 -2.81 10.78
C ILE A 182 4.56 -2.13 10.20
N SER A 183 4.48 -0.83 9.90
CA SER A 183 5.56 -0.11 9.24
C SER A 183 6.64 0.41 10.18
N GLY A 184 6.37 0.48 11.49
CA GLY A 184 7.29 1.04 12.47
C GLY A 184 7.76 2.44 12.08
N ASP A 185 9.07 2.62 12.01
CA ASP A 185 9.72 3.90 11.68
C ASP A 185 9.43 4.40 10.26
N LEU A 186 8.91 3.53 9.37
CA LEU A 186 8.50 3.91 8.01
C LEU A 186 7.10 4.54 7.97
N ALA A 187 6.36 4.57 9.08
CA ALA A 187 5.01 5.11 9.14
C ALA A 187 4.86 6.55 8.59
N PRO A 188 5.81 7.49 8.82
CA PRO A 188 5.72 8.83 8.25
C PRO A 188 5.71 8.85 6.72
N LEU A 189 6.41 7.91 6.06
CA LEU A 189 6.45 7.82 4.60
C LEU A 189 5.14 7.27 4.00
N LEU A 190 4.31 6.63 4.82
CA LEU A 190 3.05 6.01 4.39
C LEU A 190 1.81 6.84 4.77
N GLN A 191 1.99 8.10 5.18
CA GLN A 191 0.90 8.98 5.62
C GLN A 191 -0.16 9.24 4.52
N ARG A 192 0.18 9.03 3.25
CA ARG A 192 -0.78 9.13 2.14
C ARG A 192 -1.70 7.91 2.02
N PHE A 193 -1.35 6.81 2.69
CA PHE A 193 -2.01 5.50 2.58
C PHE A 193 -2.54 5.03 3.94
N GLN A 194 -2.87 5.95 4.84
CA GLN A 194 -3.25 5.66 6.22
C GLN A 194 -4.33 4.59 6.34
N GLN A 195 -5.28 4.54 5.42
CA GLN A 195 -6.32 3.52 5.42
C GLN A 195 -6.67 3.12 4.00
N GLY A 196 -7.18 1.91 3.84
CA GLY A 196 -7.49 1.39 2.53
C GLY A 196 -7.80 -0.08 2.55
N CYS A 197 -7.87 -0.64 1.35
CA CYS A 197 -8.06 -2.05 1.13
C CYS A 197 -7.36 -2.54 -0.14
N LEU A 198 -6.89 -3.79 -0.07
CA LEU A 198 -6.20 -4.47 -1.15
C LEU A 198 -6.81 -5.85 -1.33
N THR A 199 -7.05 -6.26 -2.57
CA THR A 199 -7.23 -7.67 -2.90
C THR A 199 -5.86 -8.31 -3.08
N VAL A 200 -5.67 -9.50 -2.54
CA VAL A 200 -4.39 -10.22 -2.59
C VAL A 200 -4.62 -11.54 -3.33
N ASN A 201 -3.81 -11.78 -4.34
CA ASN A 201 -3.74 -13.04 -5.06
C ASN A 201 -2.39 -13.69 -4.79
N ALA A 202 -2.42 -14.99 -4.48
CA ALA A 202 -1.21 -15.79 -4.36
C ALA A 202 -1.01 -16.57 -5.65
N GLU A 203 0.20 -16.46 -6.21
CA GLU A 203 0.66 -17.17 -7.40
C GLU A 203 1.81 -18.11 -6.98
N ALA A 204 2.22 -19.04 -7.87
CA ALA A 204 3.21 -20.05 -7.51
C ALA A 204 4.60 -19.45 -7.18
N ASP A 205 4.92 -18.32 -7.78
CA ASP A 205 6.18 -17.59 -7.70
C ASP A 205 6.09 -16.30 -6.85
N GLY A 206 4.93 -16.00 -6.24
CA GLY A 206 4.78 -14.73 -5.55
C GLY A 206 3.38 -14.35 -5.06
N LEU A 207 3.25 -13.08 -4.71
CA LEU A 207 1.99 -12.44 -4.34
C LEU A 207 1.77 -11.22 -5.23
N SER A 208 0.55 -11.02 -5.70
CA SER A 208 0.13 -9.81 -6.39
C SER A 208 -1.03 -9.16 -5.64
N TRP A 209 -1.07 -7.83 -5.60
CA TRP A 209 -2.16 -7.09 -4.95
C TRP A 209 -2.53 -5.82 -5.69
N GLN A 210 -3.78 -5.43 -5.49
CA GLN A 210 -4.34 -4.20 -6.04
C GLN A 210 -5.44 -3.66 -5.13
N GLY A 211 -5.67 -2.35 -5.13
CA GLY A 211 -6.77 -1.75 -4.39
C GLY A 211 -6.66 -0.25 -4.22
N GLU A 212 -7.21 0.25 -3.13
CA GLU A 212 -7.43 1.68 -2.88
C GLU A 212 -6.89 2.07 -1.51
N ALA A 213 -6.32 3.27 -1.43
CA ALA A 213 -5.93 3.86 -0.16
C ALA A 213 -6.14 5.37 -0.14
N SER A 214 -6.26 5.91 1.07
CA SER A 214 -6.43 7.33 1.30
C SER A 214 -5.72 7.74 2.59
N ALA A 215 -5.31 9.00 2.65
CA ALA A 215 -4.80 9.61 3.87
C ALA A 215 -5.93 9.93 4.87
N LYS A 216 -7.16 10.13 4.37
CA LYS A 216 -8.31 10.58 5.17
C LYS A 216 -9.56 9.74 4.87
N PRO A 217 -10.52 9.65 5.82
CA PRO A 217 -11.86 9.11 5.55
C PRO A 217 -12.49 9.84 4.37
N ASP A 218 -12.79 9.07 3.31
CA ASP A 218 -13.52 9.55 2.15
C ASP A 218 -15.02 9.34 2.41
N PRO A 219 -15.78 10.41 2.68
CA PRO A 219 -17.15 10.28 3.13
C PRO A 219 -18.15 9.98 2.01
N ALA A 220 -17.80 10.11 0.71
CA ALA A 220 -18.83 10.09 -0.34
C ALA A 220 -18.37 9.85 -1.79
N ALA A 221 -17.08 9.67 -2.12
CA ALA A 221 -16.73 9.58 -3.54
C ALA A 221 -17.29 8.28 -4.18
N PRO A 222 -17.93 8.37 -5.37
CA PRO A 222 -18.35 7.19 -6.12
C PRO A 222 -17.14 6.32 -6.46
N ALA A 223 -17.37 4.99 -6.53
CA ALA A 223 -16.34 4.05 -6.97
C ALA A 223 -15.88 4.46 -8.37
N GLN A 224 -14.63 4.89 -8.51
CA GLN A 224 -14.04 5.11 -9.82
C GLN A 224 -13.60 3.77 -10.41
N PRO A 225 -13.60 3.60 -11.73
CA PRO A 225 -13.05 2.41 -12.35
C PRO A 225 -11.57 2.29 -11.98
N LEU A 226 -11.16 1.12 -11.47
CA LEU A 226 -9.75 0.80 -11.30
C LEU A 226 -9.09 0.85 -12.68
N PRO A 227 -8.03 1.65 -12.88
CA PRO A 227 -7.32 1.65 -14.15
C PRO A 227 -6.64 0.29 -14.34
N PRO A 228 -6.31 -0.09 -15.58
CA PRO A 228 -5.66 -1.36 -15.88
C PRO A 228 -4.43 -1.56 -15.00
N GLN A 229 -4.29 -2.75 -14.42
CA GLN A 229 -3.10 -3.10 -13.65
C GLN A 229 -1.88 -2.89 -14.55
N PRO A 230 -0.89 -2.10 -14.09
CA PRO A 230 0.35 -1.97 -14.85
C PRO A 230 1.04 -3.33 -14.90
N ALA A 231 1.58 -3.69 -16.06
CA ALA A 231 2.35 -4.91 -16.19
C ALA A 231 3.51 -4.88 -15.17
N PRO A 232 3.69 -5.93 -14.35
CA PRO A 232 4.82 -6.01 -13.43
C PRO A 232 6.12 -5.95 -14.25
N SER A 233 7.13 -5.28 -13.73
CA SER A 233 8.42 -5.26 -14.41
C SER A 233 9.07 -6.63 -14.22
N ARG A 234 9.34 -7.33 -15.33
CA ARG A 234 9.94 -8.67 -15.32
C ARG A 234 11.43 -8.63 -15.04
N ASP A 235 12.05 -7.47 -15.26
CA ASP A 235 13.49 -7.33 -15.07
C ASP A 235 13.78 -7.12 -13.57
N PRO A 236 14.63 -7.94 -12.96
CA PRO A 236 15.03 -7.73 -11.57
C PRO A 236 15.85 -6.44 -11.44
N LEU A 237 15.80 -5.84 -10.24
CA LEU A 237 16.70 -4.75 -9.93
C LEU A 237 18.17 -5.23 -10.02
N PRO A 238 19.07 -4.40 -10.56
CA PRO A 238 20.50 -4.70 -10.59
C PRO A 238 21.07 -5.08 -9.22
N ALA A 239 22.13 -5.91 -9.21
CA ALA A 239 22.71 -6.43 -7.98
C ALA A 239 23.26 -5.33 -7.04
N ASP A 240 23.67 -4.20 -7.62
CA ASP A 240 24.21 -2.99 -6.99
C ASP A 240 23.12 -1.97 -6.58
N LEU A 241 21.85 -2.33 -6.69
CA LEU A 241 20.71 -1.48 -6.33
C LEU A 241 19.74 -2.21 -5.40
N LEU A 242 19.57 -1.70 -4.18
CA LEU A 242 18.73 -2.31 -3.14
C LEU A 242 17.29 -1.80 -3.20
N LEU A 243 17.12 -0.52 -3.51
CA LEU A 243 15.84 0.19 -3.54
C LEU A 243 15.88 1.28 -4.61
N GLU A 244 14.78 1.44 -5.32
CA GLU A 244 14.52 2.54 -6.23
C GLU A 244 13.11 3.08 -5.96
N VAL A 245 12.98 4.39 -5.75
CA VAL A 245 11.69 5.07 -5.59
C VAL A 245 11.64 6.26 -6.55
N ALA A 246 10.66 6.27 -7.43
CA ALA A 246 10.42 7.36 -8.36
C ALA A 246 9.07 8.01 -8.09
N GLY A 247 8.98 9.33 -8.26
CA GLY A 247 7.75 10.06 -8.04
C GLY A 247 7.68 11.34 -8.84
N ALA A 248 6.45 11.79 -9.11
CA ALA A 248 6.24 13.04 -9.83
C ALA A 248 6.54 14.29 -8.99
N ARG A 249 6.46 14.16 -7.66
CA ARG A 249 6.69 15.24 -6.70
C ARG A 249 7.27 14.67 -5.41
N LEU A 250 8.32 15.29 -4.86
CA LEU A 250 8.99 14.81 -3.66
C LEU A 250 8.10 14.86 -2.40
N ASP A 251 7.12 15.77 -2.36
CA ASP A 251 6.13 15.82 -1.28
C ASP A 251 5.31 14.53 -1.16
N GLN A 252 5.19 13.73 -2.22
CA GLN A 252 4.54 12.43 -2.14
C GLN A 252 5.21 11.49 -1.14
N LEU A 253 6.53 11.66 -0.91
CA LEU A 253 7.32 10.88 0.03
C LEU A 253 7.58 11.65 1.35
N LEU A 254 7.89 12.95 1.26
CA LEU A 254 8.44 13.72 2.37
C LEU A 254 7.45 14.72 3.00
N ASP A 255 6.21 14.84 2.53
CA ASP A 255 5.26 15.83 3.05
C ASP A 255 5.07 15.73 4.57
N ALA A 256 4.91 14.53 5.12
CA ALA A 256 4.76 14.34 6.56
C ALA A 256 5.99 14.76 7.38
N LEU A 257 7.20 14.62 6.82
CA LEU A 257 8.43 15.04 7.46
C LEU A 257 8.61 16.56 7.35
N LEU A 258 8.35 17.14 6.17
CA LEU A 258 8.54 18.56 5.88
C LEU A 258 7.41 19.45 6.41
N SER A 259 6.24 18.89 6.70
CA SER A 259 5.13 19.59 7.38
C SER A 259 5.36 19.72 8.89
N ASN A 260 6.28 18.93 9.47
CA ASN A 260 6.63 19.04 10.87
C ASN A 260 7.54 20.25 11.10
N ALA A 261 7.06 21.23 11.87
CA ALA A 261 7.81 22.45 12.17
C ALA A 261 9.16 22.18 12.86
N VAL A 262 9.27 21.10 13.65
CA VAL A 262 10.51 20.71 14.34
C VAL A 262 11.60 20.29 13.34
N ILE A 263 11.22 19.72 12.20
CA ILE A 263 12.16 19.34 11.13
C ILE A 263 12.36 20.50 10.18
N ARG A 264 11.27 21.18 9.78
CA ARG A 264 11.30 22.26 8.81
C ARG A 264 12.12 23.46 9.29
N GLN A 265 11.95 23.89 10.54
CA GLN A 265 12.58 25.11 11.04
C GLN A 265 14.12 25.02 11.04
N PRO A 266 14.75 23.94 11.54
CA PRO A 266 16.20 23.78 11.41
C PRO A 266 16.71 23.70 9.96
N LEU A 267 15.93 23.13 9.04
CA LEU A 267 16.30 23.11 7.61
C LEU A 267 16.36 24.52 7.02
N MET A 268 15.41 25.37 7.39
CA MET A 268 15.38 26.77 6.98
C MET A 268 16.53 27.56 7.62
N ASP A 269 16.65 27.48 8.95
CA ASP A 269 17.55 28.34 9.72
C ASP A 269 19.02 27.94 9.60
N ARG A 270 19.32 26.62 9.55
CA ARG A 270 20.70 26.11 9.54
C ARG A 270 21.23 25.76 8.16
N TYR A 271 20.36 25.41 7.21
CA TYR A 271 20.77 24.90 5.91
C TYR A 271 20.29 25.77 4.74
N GLY A 272 19.73 26.95 5.02
CA GLY A 272 19.36 27.94 4.02
C GLY A 272 18.24 27.50 3.07
N LEU A 273 17.44 26.49 3.46
CA LEU A 273 16.31 26.01 2.67
C LEU A 273 15.10 26.93 2.91
N ASP A 274 15.06 28.09 2.26
CA ASP A 274 13.93 29.02 2.38
C ASP A 274 12.60 28.41 1.89
N GLN A 275 11.48 29.10 2.17
CA GLN A 275 10.14 28.60 1.82
C GLN A 275 9.98 28.37 0.30
N ALA A 276 10.57 29.22 -0.54
CA ALA A 276 10.47 29.09 -1.99
C ALA A 276 11.30 27.91 -2.51
N ALA A 277 12.46 27.65 -1.92
CA ALA A 277 13.30 26.48 -2.20
C ALA A 277 12.63 25.20 -1.71
N LEU A 278 11.96 25.23 -0.56
CA LEU A 278 11.19 24.10 -0.04
C LEU A 278 10.01 23.75 -0.96
N GLU A 279 9.22 24.73 -1.39
CA GLU A 279 8.10 24.52 -2.32
C GLU A 279 8.59 23.98 -3.67
N ARG A 280 9.71 24.52 -4.17
CA ARG A 280 10.36 24.01 -5.38
C ARG A 280 10.79 22.56 -5.20
N LEU A 281 11.47 22.24 -4.10
CA LEU A 281 11.93 20.89 -3.78
C LEU A 281 10.77 19.90 -3.69
N GLN A 282 9.70 20.26 -2.98
CA GLN A 282 8.49 19.48 -2.82
C GLN A 282 7.77 19.18 -4.14
N GLY A 283 7.76 20.13 -5.07
CA GLY A 283 7.14 19.98 -6.39
C GLY A 283 7.98 19.26 -7.44
N THR A 284 9.24 18.93 -7.14
CA THR A 284 10.19 18.43 -8.15
C THR A 284 10.05 16.91 -8.35
N PRO A 285 9.99 16.41 -9.60
CA PRO A 285 10.07 14.97 -9.87
C PRO A 285 11.42 14.41 -9.42
N PHE A 286 11.41 13.20 -8.87
CA PHE A 286 12.59 12.65 -8.23
C PHE A 286 12.78 11.15 -8.52
N LEU A 287 14.02 10.72 -8.35
CA LEU A 287 14.45 9.34 -8.32
C LEU A 287 15.37 9.13 -7.12
N LEU A 288 14.92 8.36 -6.14
CA LEU A 288 15.67 7.97 -4.95
C LEU A 288 16.21 6.55 -5.14
N ARG A 289 17.49 6.33 -4.88
CA ARG A 289 18.14 5.02 -5.00
C ARG A 289 18.93 4.72 -3.73
N LEU A 290 18.92 3.45 -3.34
CA LEU A 290 19.75 2.95 -2.24
C LEU A 290 20.70 1.89 -2.78
N ARG A 291 22.01 2.07 -2.56
CA ARG A 291 23.05 1.17 -3.05
C ARG A 291 23.85 0.59 -1.89
N PRO A 292 24.26 -0.68 -1.94
CA PRO A 292 25.06 -1.28 -0.89
C PRO A 292 26.46 -0.67 -0.88
N GLN A 293 27.04 -0.47 0.30
CA GLN A 293 28.41 0.00 0.46
C GLN A 293 29.27 -1.15 1.01
N PRO A 294 30.24 -1.68 0.23
CA PRO A 294 31.04 -2.83 0.65
C PRO A 294 32.09 -2.46 1.71
N LYS A 295 32.41 -1.18 1.87
CA LYS A 295 33.45 -0.66 2.76
C LYS A 295 33.03 0.69 3.32
N GLY A 296 33.61 1.08 4.44
CA GLY A 296 33.37 2.35 5.10
C GLY A 296 32.36 2.25 6.25
N PRO A 297 32.00 3.37 6.87
CA PRO A 297 31.16 3.39 8.07
C PRO A 297 29.66 3.26 7.78
N PHE A 298 29.26 3.28 6.51
CA PHE A 298 27.87 3.18 6.09
C PHE A 298 27.62 1.82 5.43
N LEU A 299 26.48 1.21 5.71
CA LEU A 299 26.06 -0.06 5.08
C LEU A 299 25.52 0.15 3.65
N ALA A 300 24.98 1.34 3.39
CA ALA A 300 24.40 1.71 2.12
C ALA A 300 24.47 3.22 1.92
N SER A 301 24.50 3.65 0.66
CA SER A 301 24.43 5.05 0.27
C SER A 301 23.07 5.41 -0.30
N LEU A 302 22.61 6.62 0.00
CA LEU A 302 21.36 7.18 -0.50
C LEU A 302 21.64 8.18 -1.62
N GLU A 303 21.03 7.96 -2.79
CA GLU A 303 21.16 8.84 -3.95
C GLU A 303 19.79 9.45 -4.28
N LEU A 304 19.65 10.77 -4.16
CA LEU A 304 18.43 11.50 -4.54
C LEU A 304 18.72 12.35 -5.78
N GLN A 305 18.10 11.99 -6.88
CA GLN A 305 18.19 12.72 -8.14
C GLN A 305 16.91 13.51 -8.39
N LEU A 306 17.04 14.79 -8.72
CA LEU A 306 15.95 15.74 -8.90
C LEU A 306 15.92 16.28 -10.33
N ALA A 307 14.75 16.20 -10.96
CA ALA A 307 14.48 16.78 -12.26
C ALA A 307 14.23 18.30 -12.14
N VAL A 308 15.29 19.05 -11.87
CA VAL A 308 15.27 20.50 -11.56
C VAL A 308 14.79 21.42 -12.69
N GLY A 309 14.65 20.89 -13.92
CA GLY A 309 14.22 21.66 -15.09
C GLY A 309 15.28 22.63 -15.63
N GLN A 310 14.85 23.64 -16.38
CA GLN A 310 15.75 24.61 -17.04
C GLN A 310 16.20 25.74 -16.10
N ASP A 311 15.40 26.10 -15.09
CA ASP A 311 15.76 27.16 -14.14
C ASP A 311 16.70 26.64 -13.04
N ARG A 312 18.01 26.84 -13.24
CA ARG A 312 19.05 26.44 -12.29
C ARG A 312 19.43 27.52 -11.29
N SER A 313 18.96 28.75 -11.48
CA SER A 313 19.42 29.91 -10.71
C SER A 313 19.04 29.78 -9.23
N GLY A 314 17.80 29.37 -8.96
CA GLY A 314 17.30 29.11 -7.61
C GLY A 314 18.05 27.97 -6.91
N TRP A 315 18.32 26.86 -7.63
CA TRP A 315 19.08 25.73 -7.10
C TRP A 315 20.53 26.10 -6.78
N THR A 316 21.18 26.85 -7.67
CA THR A 316 22.58 27.26 -7.47
C THR A 316 22.72 28.18 -6.24
N ARG A 317 21.77 29.09 -6.04
CA ARG A 317 21.73 29.96 -4.86
C ARG A 317 21.58 29.15 -3.58
N TRP A 318 20.65 28.19 -3.56
CA TRP A 318 20.44 27.32 -2.40
C TRP A 318 21.67 26.45 -2.11
N LEU A 319 22.28 25.83 -3.13
CA LEU A 319 23.50 25.03 -2.97
C LEU A 319 24.67 25.85 -2.41
N SER A 320 24.80 27.12 -2.82
CA SER A 320 25.81 28.02 -2.25
C SER A 320 25.58 28.30 -0.76
N ALA A 321 24.32 28.51 -0.35
CA ALA A 321 23.98 28.72 1.05
C ALA A 321 24.21 27.44 1.87
N LEU A 322 23.86 26.28 1.31
CA LEU A 322 24.13 24.97 1.89
C LEU A 322 25.62 24.73 2.08
N SER A 323 26.48 25.04 1.10
CA SER A 323 27.93 24.95 1.25
C SER A 323 28.45 25.77 2.43
N GLN A 324 28.05 27.04 2.53
CA GLN A 324 28.48 27.92 3.62
C GLN A 324 28.05 27.39 4.98
N ALA A 325 26.82 26.87 5.07
CA ALA A 325 26.32 26.24 6.28
C ALA A 325 27.11 24.98 6.68
N LEU A 326 27.48 24.13 5.73
CA LEU A 326 28.26 22.92 6.00
C LEU A 326 29.71 23.24 6.40
N GLU A 327 30.33 24.24 5.76
CA GLU A 327 31.65 24.75 6.14
C GLU A 327 31.64 25.31 7.57
N SER A 328 30.61 26.08 7.93
CA SER A 328 30.45 26.61 9.30
C SER A 328 30.28 25.52 10.37
N GLN A 329 29.89 24.31 9.97
CA GLN A 329 29.76 23.13 10.83
C GLN A 329 31.06 22.29 10.88
N GLY A 330 32.15 22.76 10.28
CA GLY A 330 33.46 22.11 10.29
C GLY A 330 33.63 21.03 9.21
N LEU A 331 32.73 20.94 8.23
CA LEU A 331 32.88 20.02 7.10
C LEU A 331 33.80 20.61 6.03
N SER A 332 34.64 19.77 5.44
CA SER A 332 35.56 20.16 4.37
C SER A 332 34.97 19.85 3.00
N ASP A 333 35.03 20.83 2.09
CA ASP A 333 34.53 20.70 0.72
C ASP A 333 35.65 20.38 -0.28
N GLN A 334 35.52 19.28 -1.01
CA GLN A 334 36.30 19.01 -2.21
C GLN A 334 35.50 19.42 -3.45
N ARG A 335 35.53 20.70 -3.79
CA ARG A 335 34.91 21.22 -5.02
C ARG A 335 35.77 20.88 -6.24
N SER A 336 35.10 20.44 -7.30
CA SER A 336 35.72 20.41 -8.64
C SER A 336 35.39 21.72 -9.38
N PRO A 337 36.37 22.58 -9.71
CA PRO A 337 36.10 23.87 -10.34
C PRO A 337 35.63 23.73 -11.79
N THR A 338 34.74 24.64 -12.21
CA THR A 338 34.43 24.91 -13.62
C THR A 338 35.58 25.70 -14.27
N SER A 339 36.72 25.06 -14.57
CA SER A 339 37.86 25.77 -15.18
C SER A 339 37.66 26.01 -16.68
N PRO A 340 37.66 27.25 -17.21
CA PRO A 340 37.66 27.51 -18.65
C PRO A 340 39.06 27.27 -19.28
N GLY A 341 39.42 26.01 -19.51
CA GLY A 341 40.61 25.63 -20.28
C GLY A 341 40.29 25.28 -21.75
N PRO A 342 41.22 25.47 -22.70
CA PRO A 342 40.98 25.20 -24.12
C PRO A 342 40.80 23.70 -24.36
N ALA A 343 39.91 23.39 -25.30
CA ALA A 343 39.44 22.04 -25.61
C ALA A 343 40.57 21.09 -26.04
N ALA A 344 40.63 19.92 -25.41
CA ALA A 344 41.26 18.74 -25.99
C ALA A 344 40.37 17.51 -25.73
N ALA A 345 40.06 16.83 -26.83
CA ALA A 345 39.44 15.52 -26.97
C ALA A 345 37.92 15.40 -26.68
N ALA A 346 37.24 14.72 -27.59
CA ALA A 346 35.80 14.57 -27.75
C ALA A 346 35.04 13.82 -26.60
N ASN A 347 35.65 13.72 -25.41
CA ASN A 347 35.02 13.30 -24.15
C ASN A 347 34.57 14.51 -23.29
N ALA A 348 34.62 15.72 -23.87
CA ALA A 348 34.49 17.01 -23.18
C ALA A 348 33.07 17.47 -22.78
N VAL A 349 32.03 16.63 -22.88
CA VAL A 349 30.67 17.03 -22.45
C VAL A 349 30.50 16.92 -20.91
N GLN A 350 31.35 16.15 -20.23
CA GLN A 350 31.32 16.00 -18.76
C GLN A 350 32.34 16.87 -18.03
N ALA A 351 33.19 17.60 -18.75
CA ALA A 351 33.98 18.65 -18.14
C ALA A 351 33.07 19.83 -17.78
N ARG A 352 32.96 20.13 -16.48
CA ARG A 352 32.47 21.39 -15.85
C ARG A 352 30.98 21.49 -15.51
N LEU A 353 30.39 20.42 -15.00
CA LEU A 353 29.19 20.57 -14.18
C LEU A 353 29.62 20.63 -12.70
N PRO A 354 29.24 21.67 -11.94
CA PRO A 354 29.77 21.87 -10.59
C PRO A 354 29.39 20.71 -9.67
N SER A 355 30.34 20.33 -8.82
CA SER A 355 30.16 19.30 -7.81
C SER A 355 30.86 19.69 -6.52
N SER A 356 30.32 19.20 -5.41
CA SER A 356 30.84 19.40 -4.07
C SER A 356 30.74 18.08 -3.31
N LEU A 357 31.87 17.65 -2.74
CA LEU A 357 32.00 16.44 -1.93
C LEU A 357 32.40 16.86 -0.52
N TRP A 358 31.60 16.48 0.47
CA TRP A 358 31.81 16.82 1.86
C TRP A 358 32.47 15.68 2.61
N LEU A 359 33.52 16.04 3.33
CA LEU A 359 34.34 15.15 4.12
C LEU A 359 34.28 15.57 5.58
N ARG A 360 34.34 14.58 6.46
CA ARG A 360 34.69 14.81 7.87
C ARG A 360 36.19 15.10 7.98
N GLU A 361 36.63 15.66 9.11
CA GLU A 361 38.04 15.91 9.44
C GLU A 361 38.94 14.67 9.25
N ASP A 362 38.42 13.46 9.47
CA ASP A 362 39.14 12.19 9.29
C ASP A 362 39.26 11.75 7.81
N GLY A 363 38.77 12.56 6.86
CA GLY A 363 38.77 12.26 5.43
C GLY A 363 37.66 11.31 4.98
N THR A 364 36.74 10.91 5.86
CA THR A 364 35.60 10.05 5.49
C THR A 364 34.59 10.84 4.64
N PRO A 365 34.20 10.33 3.46
CA PRO A 365 33.14 10.94 2.65
C PRO A 365 31.79 10.80 3.33
N LEU A 366 31.14 11.94 3.60
CA LEU A 366 29.77 11.97 4.13
C LEU A 366 28.72 12.01 3.02
N GLY A 367 29.07 12.60 1.88
CA GLY A 367 28.16 12.79 0.77
C GLY A 367 28.43 14.09 0.04
N GLY A 368 27.53 14.46 -0.87
CA GLY A 368 27.68 15.67 -1.65
C GLY A 368 26.61 15.82 -2.71
N TRP A 369 26.84 16.76 -3.61
CA TRP A 369 25.97 16.94 -4.76
C TRP A 369 26.77 17.19 -6.03
N ARG A 370 26.16 16.83 -7.15
CA ARG A 370 26.67 17.18 -8.48
C ARG A 370 25.54 17.35 -9.47
N TRP A 371 25.78 18.20 -10.45
CA TRP A 371 24.94 18.25 -11.64
C TRP A 371 25.27 17.08 -12.56
N VAL A 372 24.24 16.40 -13.06
CA VAL A 372 24.35 15.21 -13.91
C VAL A 372 23.58 15.38 -15.20
N VAL A 373 24.05 14.74 -16.28
CA VAL A 373 23.34 14.71 -17.56
C VAL A 373 22.56 13.39 -17.65
N PRO A 374 21.23 13.43 -17.89
CA PRO A 374 20.44 12.22 -18.04
C PRO A 374 20.86 11.41 -19.26
N ALA A 375 20.83 10.07 -19.15
CA ALA A 375 21.19 9.15 -20.23
C ALA A 375 20.29 9.30 -21.47
N ALA A 376 19.01 9.66 -21.27
CA ALA A 376 18.06 9.94 -22.34
C ALA A 376 18.30 11.30 -23.05
N GLY A 377 19.30 12.06 -22.63
CA GLY A 377 19.47 13.46 -23.00
C GLY A 377 18.47 14.38 -22.27
N GLY A 378 18.72 15.68 -22.32
CA GLY A 378 17.82 16.69 -21.75
C GLY A 378 18.52 17.68 -20.81
N ALA A 379 17.71 18.38 -20.02
CA ALA A 379 18.21 19.31 -19.01
C ALA A 379 19.00 18.55 -17.94
N PRO A 380 20.14 19.09 -17.46
CA PRO A 380 20.86 18.55 -16.32
C PRO A 380 19.97 18.43 -15.09
N GLU A 381 20.16 17.34 -14.37
CA GLU A 381 19.48 17.02 -13.13
C GLU A 381 20.44 17.21 -11.96
N LEU A 382 19.90 17.36 -10.74
CA LEU A 382 20.72 17.52 -9.54
C LEU A 382 20.73 16.22 -8.76
N LEU A 383 21.91 15.65 -8.54
CA LEU A 383 22.12 14.43 -7.77
C LEU A 383 22.71 14.79 -6.40
N PHE A 384 22.02 14.38 -5.34
CA PHE A 384 22.52 14.34 -3.98
C PHE A 384 22.91 12.91 -3.61
N VAL A 385 24.03 12.75 -2.91
CA VAL A 385 24.53 11.47 -2.41
C VAL A 385 24.84 11.60 -0.93
N LEU A 386 24.43 10.63 -0.13
CA LEU A 386 24.76 10.52 1.29
C LEU A 386 25.37 9.13 1.57
N GLY A 387 26.39 9.11 2.42
CA GLY A 387 27.05 7.89 2.88
C GLY A 387 28.08 7.30 1.91
N ALA A 388 28.46 8.02 0.86
CA ALA A 388 29.49 7.61 -0.09
C ALA A 388 30.10 8.80 -0.85
N ALA A 389 31.19 8.54 -1.57
CA ALA A 389 31.72 9.47 -2.57
C ALA A 389 30.75 9.65 -3.74
N LEU A 390 30.89 10.75 -4.48
CA LEU A 390 30.08 11.01 -5.66
C LEU A 390 30.38 9.98 -6.77
N PRO A 391 29.37 9.37 -7.39
CA PRO A 391 29.59 8.42 -8.46
C PRO A 391 30.23 9.10 -9.67
N SER A 392 31.25 8.45 -10.24
CA SER A 392 31.98 8.92 -11.42
C SER A 392 31.30 8.59 -12.75
N ALA A 393 30.10 7.99 -12.71
CA ALA A 393 29.38 7.57 -13.90
C ALA A 393 29.16 8.75 -14.86
N GLU A 394 29.28 8.47 -16.16
CA GLU A 394 29.15 9.45 -17.23
C GLU A 394 27.71 9.85 -17.52
N ARG A 395 26.79 8.88 -17.39
CA ARG A 395 25.37 9.01 -17.68
C ARG A 395 24.57 8.41 -16.54
N PHE A 396 23.51 9.12 -16.18
CA PHE A 396 22.63 8.74 -15.07
C PHE A 396 21.22 8.41 -15.59
N PRO A 397 20.50 7.49 -14.92
CA PRO A 397 19.08 7.29 -15.23
C PRO A 397 18.32 8.61 -15.07
N THR A 398 17.35 8.88 -15.94
CA THR A 398 16.53 10.10 -15.85
C THR A 398 15.58 10.00 -14.66
N ALA A 399 15.45 11.07 -13.87
CA ALA A 399 14.42 11.18 -12.82
C ALA A 399 13.03 11.43 -13.45
N ARG A 400 12.50 10.41 -14.11
CA ARG A 400 11.25 10.48 -14.85
C ARG A 400 10.07 10.15 -13.93
N PRO A 401 9.00 10.96 -13.93
CA PRO A 401 7.80 10.63 -13.17
C PRO A 401 7.19 9.32 -13.67
N PRO A 402 6.66 8.46 -12.78
CA PRO A 402 5.95 7.26 -13.21
C PRO A 402 4.67 7.65 -13.96
N ALA A 403 4.25 6.81 -14.90
CA ALA A 403 3.02 7.03 -15.65
C ALA A 403 1.82 7.17 -14.69
N GLY A 404 0.97 8.16 -14.91
CA GLY A 404 -0.16 8.48 -14.01
C GLY A 404 0.20 9.38 -12.80
N GLY A 405 1.48 9.77 -12.62
CA GLY A 405 1.87 10.85 -11.72
C GLY A 405 1.90 10.53 -10.21
N GLY A 406 1.88 9.24 -9.83
CA GLY A 406 2.03 8.82 -8.43
C GLY A 406 3.45 8.40 -8.05
N LEU A 407 3.56 7.39 -7.18
CA LEU A 407 4.83 6.82 -6.73
C LEU A 407 5.06 5.44 -7.36
N SER A 408 6.31 5.12 -7.63
CA SER A 408 6.76 3.77 -7.98
C SER A 408 7.90 3.41 -7.05
N LEU A 409 7.86 2.22 -6.45
CA LEU A 409 8.92 1.66 -5.62
C LEU A 409 9.26 0.28 -6.13
N ARG A 410 10.55 0.02 -6.29
CA ARG A 410 11.11 -1.31 -6.56
C ARG A 410 12.17 -1.57 -5.51
N ALA A 411 12.20 -2.77 -4.93
CA ALA A 411 13.16 -3.14 -3.90
C ALA A 411 13.63 -4.58 -4.05
N ARG A 412 14.76 -4.90 -3.41
CA ARG A 412 15.26 -6.26 -3.19
C ARG A 412 15.22 -6.58 -1.69
N PRO A 413 14.07 -7.01 -1.15
CA PRO A 413 13.92 -7.14 0.30
C PRO A 413 14.88 -8.12 0.95
N GLU A 414 15.20 -9.24 0.31
CA GLU A 414 16.21 -10.18 0.81
C GLU A 414 17.58 -9.52 1.00
N ALA A 415 18.02 -8.70 0.04
CA ALA A 415 19.28 -7.99 0.11
C ALA A 415 19.25 -6.86 1.16
N LEU A 416 18.12 -6.16 1.30
CA LEU A 416 17.93 -5.15 2.36
C LEU A 416 17.94 -5.80 3.76
N ALA A 417 17.29 -6.96 3.91
CA ALA A 417 17.28 -7.72 5.16
C ALA A 417 18.67 -8.25 5.53
N ALA A 418 19.46 -8.72 4.55
CA ALA A 418 20.82 -9.18 4.76
C ALA A 418 21.75 -8.07 5.30
N LEU A 419 21.44 -6.80 5.00
CA LEU A 419 22.14 -5.63 5.52
C LEU A 419 21.50 -5.06 6.80
N GLY A 420 20.44 -5.68 7.34
CA GLY A 420 19.73 -5.17 8.51
C GLY A 420 18.95 -3.87 8.26
N LEU A 421 18.65 -3.54 7.00
CA LEU A 421 17.97 -2.30 6.60
C LEU A 421 16.43 -2.46 6.51
N LEU A 422 15.89 -3.62 6.88
CA LEU A 422 14.45 -3.86 7.01
C LEU A 422 14.06 -4.07 8.48
N PRO A 423 12.89 -3.57 8.92
CA PRO A 423 12.37 -3.87 10.24
C PRO A 423 12.29 -5.39 10.48
N PRO A 424 12.71 -5.88 11.67
CA PRO A 424 12.71 -7.31 11.97
C PRO A 424 11.28 -7.89 12.04
N ASP A 425 10.30 -7.05 12.33
CA ASP A 425 8.89 -7.43 12.48
C ASP A 425 8.16 -7.62 11.14
N LEU A 426 8.81 -7.27 10.02
CA LEU A 426 8.22 -7.54 8.71
C LEU A 426 8.00 -9.06 8.50
N PRO A 427 6.87 -9.47 7.90
CA PRO A 427 6.59 -10.87 7.62
C PRO A 427 7.73 -11.55 6.86
N ALA A 428 7.99 -12.83 7.17
CA ALA A 428 9.08 -13.58 6.55
C ALA A 428 8.98 -13.60 5.02
N VAL A 429 7.76 -13.67 4.46
CA VAL A 429 7.51 -13.59 3.02
C VAL A 429 7.98 -12.26 2.42
N ALA A 430 7.79 -11.14 3.13
CA ALA A 430 8.27 -9.83 2.71
C ALA A 430 9.80 -9.79 2.73
N ARG A 431 10.41 -10.24 3.83
CA ARG A 431 11.88 -10.22 4.00
C ARG A 431 12.65 -11.18 3.08
N ARG A 432 12.04 -12.29 2.66
CA ARG A 432 12.68 -13.32 1.81
C ARG A 432 12.41 -13.14 0.32
N SER A 433 11.71 -12.08 -0.06
CA SER A 433 11.42 -11.83 -1.47
C SER A 433 12.63 -11.29 -2.21
N THR A 434 12.79 -11.75 -3.45
CA THR A 434 13.89 -11.33 -4.33
C THR A 434 13.60 -9.97 -4.95
N GLN A 435 12.31 -9.68 -5.18
CA GLN A 435 11.83 -8.44 -5.77
C GLN A 435 10.49 -8.04 -5.16
N LEU A 436 10.36 -6.75 -4.85
CA LEU A 436 9.12 -6.11 -4.43
C LEU A 436 8.86 -4.92 -5.34
N GLU A 437 7.65 -4.81 -5.87
CA GLU A 437 7.19 -3.66 -6.63
C GLU A 437 5.93 -3.09 -6.00
N LEU A 438 5.89 -1.78 -5.86
CA LEU A 438 4.72 -1.02 -5.43
C LEU A 438 4.51 0.14 -6.37
N ARG A 439 3.25 0.40 -6.71
CA ARG A 439 2.88 1.57 -7.47
C ARG A 439 1.63 2.20 -6.90
N SER A 440 1.65 3.53 -6.81
CA SER A 440 0.46 4.32 -6.52
C SER A 440 0.15 5.24 -7.69
N VAL A 441 -1.14 5.47 -7.93
CA VAL A 441 -1.61 6.48 -8.87
C VAL A 441 -2.69 7.30 -8.17
N PRO A 442 -2.53 8.63 -8.06
CA PRO A 442 -3.56 9.47 -7.47
C PRO A 442 -4.83 9.43 -8.33
N VAL A 443 -5.97 9.35 -7.67
CA VAL A 443 -7.27 9.45 -8.34
C VAL A 443 -7.53 10.93 -8.65
N ALA A 444 -7.78 11.24 -9.91
CA ALA A 444 -8.10 12.61 -10.31
C ALA A 444 -9.39 13.05 -9.63
N THR A 445 -9.31 14.04 -8.74
CA THR A 445 -10.49 14.70 -8.19
C THR A 445 -11.03 15.69 -9.24
N PRO A 446 -12.35 15.71 -9.50
CA PRO A 446 -12.93 16.76 -10.33
C PRO A 446 -12.59 18.12 -9.71
N ARG A 447 -12.08 19.06 -10.53
CA ARG A 447 -11.62 20.39 -10.12
C ARG A 447 -12.74 21.18 -9.45
N THR A 448 -12.88 21.06 -8.13
CA THR A 448 -13.54 22.04 -7.28
C THR A 448 -12.49 22.66 -6.37
N ARG A 449 -12.09 23.90 -6.72
CA ARG A 449 -11.14 24.79 -6.04
C ARG A 449 -9.83 24.13 -5.59
N ALA A 450 -8.79 24.32 -6.40
CA ALA A 450 -7.41 24.12 -6.00
C ALA A 450 -7.06 25.03 -4.81
N THR A 451 -7.11 24.50 -3.60
CA THR A 451 -6.30 25.00 -2.50
C THR A 451 -4.90 24.41 -2.64
N SER A 452 -3.91 25.29 -2.75
CA SER A 452 -2.49 24.96 -2.63
C SER A 452 -2.23 24.41 -1.23
N GLY A 453 -2.32 23.10 -1.07
CA GLY A 453 -2.07 22.42 0.20
C GLY A 453 -2.56 20.97 0.17
N GLY A 454 -1.63 20.04 0.00
CA GLY A 454 -1.68 18.68 0.57
C GLY A 454 -3.01 17.92 0.57
N ASP A 455 -3.83 18.01 -0.49
CA ASP A 455 -5.02 17.15 -0.55
C ASP A 455 -4.58 15.75 -0.99
N ALA A 456 -4.20 14.95 0.01
CA ALA A 456 -3.89 13.54 -0.13
C ALA A 456 -5.22 12.79 -0.38
N GLY A 457 -5.72 12.95 -1.61
CA GLY A 457 -6.89 12.27 -2.11
C GLY A 457 -6.68 10.77 -2.26
N LEU A 458 -7.77 10.09 -2.63
CA LEU A 458 -7.79 8.67 -2.94
C LEU A 458 -6.66 8.32 -3.92
N SER A 459 -6.02 7.18 -3.70
CA SER A 459 -4.97 6.64 -4.56
C SER A 459 -5.27 5.18 -4.86
N TRP A 460 -5.08 4.80 -6.12
CA TRP A 460 -5.02 3.41 -6.51
C TRP A 460 -3.66 2.83 -6.18
N LEU A 461 -3.63 1.59 -5.72
CA LEU A 461 -2.42 0.86 -5.34
C LEU A 461 -2.32 -0.44 -6.12
N TRP A 462 -1.10 -0.77 -6.54
CA TRP A 462 -0.72 -2.08 -7.05
C TRP A 462 0.60 -2.51 -6.43
N GLY A 463 0.82 -3.80 -6.38
CA GLY A 463 2.13 -4.32 -6.12
C GLY A 463 2.25 -5.80 -6.41
N SER A 464 3.49 -6.24 -6.41
CA SER A 464 3.86 -7.63 -6.57
C SER A 464 5.10 -7.92 -5.74
N LEU A 465 5.16 -9.15 -5.26
CA LEU A 465 6.29 -9.69 -4.54
C LEU A 465 6.66 -11.02 -5.18
N THR A 466 7.91 -11.15 -5.61
CA THR A 466 8.45 -12.37 -6.22
C THR A 466 9.29 -13.11 -5.20
N LEU A 467 9.05 -14.41 -5.07
CA LEU A 467 9.84 -15.31 -4.26
C LEU A 467 10.85 -16.05 -5.14
N LYS A 468 11.98 -16.42 -4.55
CA LYS A 468 12.92 -17.31 -5.23
C LYS A 468 12.23 -18.66 -5.45
N THR A 469 12.03 -19.05 -6.70
CA THR A 469 11.55 -20.39 -7.03
C THR A 469 12.55 -21.39 -6.44
N PRO A 470 12.12 -22.37 -5.63
CA PRO A 470 13.04 -23.40 -5.16
C PRO A 470 13.64 -24.07 -6.39
N GLN A 471 14.96 -23.97 -6.54
CA GLN A 471 15.66 -24.79 -7.52
C GLN A 471 15.37 -26.23 -7.12
N THR A 472 14.62 -26.93 -7.97
CA THR A 472 14.54 -28.38 -7.90
C THR A 472 15.95 -28.87 -8.15
N GLU A 473 16.66 -29.24 -7.08
CA GLU A 473 17.86 -30.06 -7.21
C GLU A 473 17.42 -31.30 -7.99
N GLU A 474 17.87 -31.41 -9.24
CA GLU A 474 17.82 -32.68 -9.95
C GLU A 474 18.52 -33.70 -9.05
N PRO A 475 17.87 -34.81 -8.65
CA PRO A 475 18.56 -35.87 -7.98
C PRO A 475 19.62 -36.38 -8.95
N GLY A 476 20.88 -36.08 -8.62
CA GLY A 476 22.04 -36.54 -9.36
C GLY A 476 21.89 -38.02 -9.65
N SER A 477 21.67 -38.33 -10.93
CA SER A 477 21.61 -39.67 -11.47
C SER A 477 22.90 -40.39 -11.09
N GLY A 478 22.83 -41.17 -10.01
CA GLY A 478 23.74 -42.27 -9.76
C GLY A 478 23.62 -43.25 -10.92
N ARG A 479 24.52 -43.15 -11.90
CA ARG A 479 24.79 -44.23 -12.84
C ARG A 479 26.06 -44.94 -12.41
N THR A 480 25.80 -46.07 -11.77
CA THR A 480 26.60 -47.28 -11.83
C THR A 480 27.17 -47.52 -13.23
N ALA A 481 28.47 -47.75 -13.31
CA ALA A 481 29.08 -48.57 -14.36
C ALA A 481 30.03 -49.54 -13.67
N GLY A 482 29.60 -50.80 -13.60
CA GLY A 482 30.39 -51.91 -13.13
C GLY A 482 31.42 -52.39 -14.15
N ALA A 483 32.39 -53.09 -13.59
CA ALA A 483 33.40 -53.97 -14.16
C ALA A 483 33.18 -54.53 -15.58
N GLY A 484 34.29 -54.68 -16.32
CA GLY A 484 34.38 -55.65 -17.41
C GLY A 484 35.51 -55.49 -18.43
N ARG A 485 36.78 -55.59 -18.01
CA ARG A 485 37.84 -56.46 -18.57
C ARG A 485 39.23 -55.99 -18.16
#